data_AF-A0A1G0Y218-F1
#
_entry.id   AF-A0A1G0Y218-F1
#
_cell.length_a   1.000
_cell.length_b   1.000
_cell.length_c   1.000
_cell.angle_alpha   90.00
_cell.angle_beta   90.00
_cell.angle_gamma   90.00
#
_symmetry.space_group_name_H-M   'P 1'
#
loop_
_entity.id
_entity.type
_entity.pdbx_description
1 polymer ?
#
loop_
_entity_poly.entity_id
_entity_poly.type
_entity_poly.pdbx_seq_one_letter_code
_entity_poly.pdbx_strand_id
1 'polypeptide(L)'
;MNNVNLTEEYFEGAVSFEKAEGHIKPWRLPFRELALFPSNNNSLVGCAEMPAGVRIRFATAAPEVKLSFLPVPKTADPLRLDCVIDNDLIDTVALCEGQEEIAFKGLPGKDKTVEIWLSPLMGLSLKSLHTGSRIFLSPDMRKKWTTYGSSITHCRGAHSPAQTWPAIAARAGNLNLTCLGFGGQCHMDPMVARLIRDLPADFISLKLGINIQGGATMSARTFKPMVIGMVKIIREKHPDVPIAIVSPIISPPRETKPNNAGMSLSFMREELQDAVKRLKECGDANIHYFNGLDLLGEADVSSCLQPDLVHPHGDGYRTIGERFARIILPKIKI
;
A
#
# COMPACT_ATOMS: atom_id res chain seq x y z
N MET A 1 23.03 -8.52 25.30
CA MET A 1 21.74 -8.29 24.63
C MET A 1 21.63 -6.81 24.34
N ASN A 2 21.34 -6.44 23.10
CA ASN A 2 21.10 -5.04 22.74
C ASN A 2 19.59 -4.81 22.65
N ASN A 3 19.12 -3.79 23.36
CA ASN A 3 17.75 -3.31 23.34
C ASN A 3 17.77 -1.89 22.76
N VAL A 4 16.94 -1.62 21.75
CA VAL A 4 16.81 -0.28 21.17
C VAL A 4 15.34 0.08 21.06
N ASN A 5 14.96 1.22 21.65
CA ASN A 5 13.63 1.80 21.48
C ASN A 5 13.45 2.24 20.04
N LEU A 6 12.27 1.94 19.48
CA LEU A 6 11.95 2.32 18.12
C LEU A 6 11.70 3.84 18.03
N THR A 7 12.37 4.46 17.08
CA THR A 7 12.19 5.85 16.65
C THR A 7 11.76 5.88 15.18
N GLU A 8 11.44 7.06 14.66
CA GLU A 8 10.96 7.23 13.28
C GLU A 8 11.94 6.69 12.22
N GLU A 9 13.25 6.77 12.49
CA GLU A 9 14.30 6.36 11.53
C GLU A 9 14.32 4.84 11.26
N TYR A 10 13.61 4.05 12.08
CA TYR A 10 13.47 2.61 11.87
C TYR A 10 12.35 2.25 10.90
N PHE A 11 11.50 3.19 10.49
CA PHE A 11 10.30 2.89 9.72
C PHE A 11 10.44 3.30 8.25
N GLU A 12 10.01 2.40 7.37
CA GLU A 12 9.82 2.67 5.96
C GLU A 12 8.33 2.55 5.60
N GLY A 13 7.87 3.37 4.67
CA GLY A 13 6.49 3.37 4.18
C GLY A 13 5.45 4.08 5.06
N ALA A 14 5.83 4.56 6.25
CA ALA A 14 4.99 5.43 7.09
C ALA A 14 5.03 6.88 6.61
N VAL A 15 3.92 7.62 6.79
CA VAL A 15 3.82 9.06 6.47
C VAL A 15 4.11 9.91 7.70
N SER A 16 3.64 9.49 8.86
CA SER A 16 3.87 10.19 10.13
C SER A 16 3.72 9.23 11.30
N PHE A 17 3.85 9.76 12.52
CA PHE A 17 3.85 8.96 13.73
C PHE A 17 3.03 9.61 14.84
N GLU A 18 2.31 8.76 15.57
CA GLU A 18 1.78 9.08 16.89
C GLU A 18 2.79 8.59 17.93
N LYS A 19 3.29 9.52 18.74
CA LYS A 19 4.29 9.25 19.77
C LYS A 19 3.68 9.42 21.15
N ALA A 20 3.96 8.45 22.01
CA ALA A 20 3.67 8.52 23.43
C ALA A 20 4.85 7.94 24.22
N GLU A 21 4.79 8.03 25.54
CA GLU A 21 5.88 7.54 26.39
C GLU A 21 6.12 6.03 26.16
N GLY A 22 7.33 5.69 25.72
CA GLY A 22 7.76 4.31 25.51
C GLY A 22 7.21 3.59 24.28
N HIS A 23 6.43 4.25 23.40
CA HIS A 23 5.95 3.62 22.17
C HIS A 23 5.67 4.59 21.02
N ILE A 24 5.68 4.05 19.81
CA ILE A 24 5.45 4.76 18.55
C ILE A 24 4.46 3.98 17.68
N LYS A 25 3.49 4.67 17.09
CA LYS A 25 2.53 4.09 16.14
C LYS A 25 2.67 4.77 14.78
N PRO A 26 3.01 4.03 13.71
CA PRO A 26 3.10 4.60 12.37
C PRO A 26 1.71 4.87 11.78
N TRP A 27 1.57 5.97 11.05
CA TRP A 27 0.36 6.37 10.34
C TRP A 27 0.64 6.57 8.85
N ARG A 28 -0.35 6.28 8.00
CA ARG A 28 -0.29 6.49 6.54
C ARG A 28 -0.96 7.80 6.07
N LEU A 29 -1.34 8.64 7.03
CA LEU A 29 -1.72 10.04 6.86
C LEU A 29 -0.92 10.91 7.85
N PRO A 30 -0.88 12.24 7.69
CA PRO A 30 -0.30 13.14 8.68
C PRO A 30 -1.15 13.15 9.97
N PHE A 31 -0.65 12.54 11.04
CA PHE A 31 -1.37 12.30 12.30
C PHE A 31 -1.88 13.60 12.95
N ARG A 32 -1.11 14.69 12.85
CA ARG A 32 -1.49 16.00 13.40
C ARG A 32 -2.55 16.74 12.56
N GLU A 33 -2.85 16.25 11.36
CA GLU A 33 -3.77 16.89 10.41
C GLU A 33 -4.90 15.95 9.96
N LEU A 34 -5.20 14.89 10.73
CA LEU A 34 -6.24 13.91 10.38
C LEU A 34 -7.60 14.55 10.08
N ALA A 35 -7.92 15.66 10.73
CA ALA A 35 -9.15 16.42 10.49
C ALA A 35 -9.28 16.97 9.06
N LEU A 36 -8.17 17.09 8.31
CA LEU A 36 -8.17 17.49 6.91
C LEU A 36 -8.49 16.34 5.95
N PHE A 37 -8.71 15.12 6.45
CA PHE A 37 -9.03 13.94 5.65
C PHE A 37 -10.43 13.38 6.02
N PRO A 38 -11.50 14.17 5.83
CA PRO A 38 -12.84 13.76 6.20
C PRO A 38 -13.35 12.60 5.35
N SER A 39 -14.15 11.74 5.94
CA SER A 39 -14.87 10.66 5.26
C SER A 39 -16.07 10.23 6.11
N ASN A 40 -17.04 9.56 5.49
CA ASN A 40 -18.17 9.00 6.23
C ASN A 40 -17.67 8.10 7.36
N ASN A 41 -18.11 8.37 8.58
CA ASN A 41 -17.71 7.66 9.80
C ASN A 41 -16.19 7.60 10.04
N ASN A 42 -15.41 8.57 9.53
CA ASN A 42 -13.95 8.58 9.59
C ASN A 42 -13.26 7.33 9.00
N SER A 43 -13.91 6.66 8.04
CA SER A 43 -13.42 5.41 7.45
C SER A 43 -12.03 5.54 6.81
N LEU A 44 -11.71 6.70 6.19
CA LEU A 44 -10.38 6.98 5.63
C LEU A 44 -9.31 7.03 6.72
N VAL A 45 -9.57 7.76 7.81
CA VAL A 45 -8.66 7.86 8.96
C VAL A 45 -8.47 6.49 9.61
N GLY A 46 -9.55 5.71 9.80
CA GLY A 46 -9.46 4.35 10.32
C GLY A 46 -8.62 3.42 9.44
N CYS A 47 -8.73 3.53 8.12
CA CYS A 47 -7.86 2.79 7.21
C CYS A 47 -6.39 3.25 7.30
N ALA A 48 -6.15 4.55 7.51
CA ALA A 48 -4.81 5.13 7.55
C ALA A 48 -4.01 4.78 8.81
N GLU A 49 -4.69 4.42 9.89
CA GLU A 49 -4.08 3.86 11.11
C GLU A 49 -3.49 2.47 10.87
N MET A 50 -4.09 1.67 9.98
CA MET A 50 -3.61 0.33 9.67
C MET A 50 -2.33 0.40 8.82
N PRO A 51 -1.22 -0.23 9.22
CA PRO A 51 0.12 0.02 8.66
C PRO A 51 0.40 -0.78 7.37
N ALA A 52 -0.54 -0.82 6.43
CA ALA A 52 -0.38 -1.51 5.15
C ALA A 52 0.86 -1.01 4.40
N GLY A 53 1.82 -1.91 4.12
CA GLY A 53 3.08 -1.60 3.45
C GLY A 53 4.15 -0.94 4.31
N VAL A 54 3.86 -0.68 5.59
CA VAL A 54 4.83 -0.14 6.56
C VAL A 54 5.68 -1.28 7.10
N ARG A 55 6.97 -1.02 7.31
CA ARG A 55 7.93 -1.99 7.83
C ARG A 55 8.98 -1.32 8.72
N ILE A 56 9.45 -2.07 9.70
CA ILE A 56 10.62 -1.70 10.52
C ILE A 56 11.87 -2.21 9.78
N ARG A 57 12.91 -1.41 9.61
CA ARG A 57 14.14 -1.76 8.88
C ARG A 57 15.40 -1.46 9.70
N PHE A 58 16.29 -2.44 9.83
CA PHE A 58 17.54 -2.34 10.59
C PHE A 58 18.54 -3.41 10.15
N ALA A 59 19.81 -3.23 10.48
CA ALA A 59 20.85 -4.23 10.25
C ALA A 59 21.30 -4.90 11.55
N THR A 60 21.54 -6.22 11.50
CA THR A 60 22.09 -6.98 12.63
C THR A 60 22.70 -8.32 12.21
N ALA A 61 23.73 -8.78 12.90
CA ALA A 61 24.26 -10.13 12.76
C ALA A 61 23.49 -11.20 13.55
N ALA A 62 22.51 -10.81 14.38
CA ALA A 62 21.85 -11.72 15.32
C ALA A 62 21.04 -12.83 14.63
N PRO A 63 21.11 -14.10 15.08
CA PRO A 63 20.28 -15.18 14.56
C PRO A 63 18.83 -15.17 15.11
N GLU A 64 18.55 -14.28 16.07
CA GLU A 64 17.24 -14.06 16.65
C GLU A 64 16.97 -12.56 16.80
N VAL A 65 15.77 -12.15 16.43
CA VAL A 65 15.25 -10.78 16.61
C VAL A 65 13.92 -10.86 17.34
N LYS A 66 13.79 -10.05 18.40
CA LYS A 66 12.53 -9.84 19.10
C LYS A 66 12.02 -8.44 18.88
N LEU A 67 10.70 -8.33 18.79
CA LEU A 67 9.98 -7.05 18.68
C LEU A 67 8.94 -7.00 19.79
N SER A 68 8.96 -5.93 20.57
CA SER A 68 7.97 -5.66 21.62
C SER A 68 7.00 -4.55 21.19
N PHE A 69 5.77 -4.64 21.69
CA PHE A 69 4.66 -3.75 21.36
C PHE A 69 3.66 -3.65 22.53
N LEU A 70 2.64 -2.79 22.41
CA LEU A 70 1.50 -2.81 23.33
C LEU A 70 0.62 -4.06 23.09
N PRO A 71 -0.10 -4.55 24.12
CA PRO A 71 -0.94 -5.74 24.01
C PRO A 71 -1.79 -5.77 22.75
N VAL A 72 -1.71 -6.85 21.98
CA VAL A 72 -2.51 -7.00 20.76
C VAL A 72 -4.00 -6.99 21.11
N PRO A 73 -4.81 -6.11 20.49
CA PRO A 73 -6.24 -6.09 20.73
C PRO A 73 -6.91 -7.33 20.15
N LYS A 74 -8.11 -7.64 20.64
CA LYS A 74 -8.96 -8.64 20.02
C LYS A 74 -9.32 -8.22 18.58
N THR A 75 -9.07 -9.12 17.63
CA THR A 75 -9.31 -8.88 16.20
C THR A 75 -10.15 -10.01 15.60
N ALA A 76 -10.90 -9.69 14.54
CA ALA A 76 -11.71 -10.69 13.84
C ALA A 76 -10.83 -11.66 13.01
N ASP A 77 -9.74 -11.14 12.46
CA ASP A 77 -8.80 -11.90 11.64
C ASP A 77 -7.41 -11.88 12.31
N PRO A 78 -6.66 -12.99 12.23
CA PRO A 78 -5.35 -13.09 12.88
C PRO A 78 -4.38 -12.06 12.29
N LEU A 79 -3.77 -11.26 13.16
CA LEU A 79 -2.68 -10.37 12.77
C LEU A 79 -1.42 -11.21 12.51
N ARG A 80 -0.66 -10.83 11.48
CA ARG A 80 0.61 -11.46 11.14
C ARG A 80 1.68 -10.40 10.98
N LEU A 81 2.91 -10.75 11.30
CA LEU A 81 4.12 -9.99 10.99
C LEU A 81 5.06 -10.86 10.17
N ASP A 82 5.68 -10.27 9.15
CA ASP A 82 6.63 -10.98 8.30
C ASP A 82 8.05 -10.50 8.55
N CYS A 83 9.00 -11.43 8.58
CA CYS A 83 10.43 -11.15 8.56
C CYS A 83 10.96 -11.34 7.13
N VAL A 84 11.48 -10.27 6.55
CA VAL A 84 12.10 -10.25 5.22
C VAL A 84 13.58 -9.92 5.35
N ILE A 85 14.43 -10.68 4.66
CA ILE A 85 15.87 -10.43 4.57
C ILE A 85 16.23 -10.43 3.09
N ASP A 86 16.92 -9.39 2.62
CA ASP A 86 17.40 -9.28 1.23
C ASP A 86 16.31 -9.52 0.16
N ASN A 87 15.07 -9.06 0.42
CA ASN A 87 13.85 -9.25 -0.37
C ASN A 87 13.19 -10.64 -0.30
N ASP A 88 13.78 -11.59 0.41
CA ASP A 88 13.20 -12.90 0.65
C ASP A 88 12.35 -12.91 1.92
N LEU A 89 11.13 -13.44 1.83
CA LEU A 89 10.30 -13.70 3.00
C LEU A 89 10.85 -14.92 3.74
N ILE A 90 11.37 -14.70 4.95
CA ILE A 90 12.05 -15.71 5.75
C ILE A 90 11.08 -16.40 6.71
N ASP A 91 10.19 -15.63 7.34
CA ASP A 91 9.25 -16.15 8.33
C ASP A 91 8.00 -15.28 8.45
N THR A 92 6.90 -15.88 8.89
CA THR A 92 5.62 -15.23 9.16
C THR A 92 5.11 -15.67 10.53
N VAL A 93 4.97 -14.73 11.46
CA VAL A 93 4.49 -15.00 12.82
C VAL A 93 3.09 -14.43 12.99
N ALA A 94 2.14 -15.27 13.43
CA ALA A 94 0.81 -14.83 13.85
C ALA A 94 0.84 -14.28 15.28
N LEU A 95 0.03 -13.26 15.56
CA LEU A 95 -0.10 -12.65 16.88
C LEU A 95 -1.37 -13.15 17.58
N CYS A 96 -1.25 -13.39 18.88
CA CYS A 96 -2.36 -13.72 19.77
C CYS A 96 -2.88 -12.48 20.51
N GLU A 97 -4.17 -12.47 20.89
CA GLU A 97 -4.73 -11.44 21.77
C GLU A 97 -3.92 -11.32 23.07
N GLY A 98 -3.63 -10.09 23.48
CA GLY A 98 -2.85 -9.79 24.68
C GLY A 98 -1.34 -10.02 24.56
N GLN A 99 -0.84 -10.55 23.44
CA GLN A 99 0.59 -10.72 23.22
C GLN A 99 1.30 -9.36 23.18
N GLU A 100 2.52 -9.27 23.70
CA GLU A 100 3.33 -8.04 23.76
C GLU A 100 4.72 -8.18 23.12
N GLU A 101 5.14 -9.40 22.79
CA GLU A 101 6.44 -9.68 22.18
C GLU A 101 6.32 -10.84 21.18
N ILE A 102 7.06 -10.76 20.07
CA ILE A 102 7.38 -11.88 19.18
C ILE A 102 8.88 -12.07 19.05
N ALA A 103 9.27 -13.24 18.56
CA ALA A 103 10.65 -13.55 18.17
C ALA A 103 10.68 -14.22 16.79
N PHE A 104 11.51 -13.69 15.89
CA PHE A 104 11.94 -14.39 14.69
C PHE A 104 13.27 -15.09 14.99
N LYS A 105 13.32 -16.42 14.82
CA LYS A 105 14.46 -17.27 15.20
C LYS A 105 15.05 -17.96 13.98
N GLY A 106 16.27 -18.50 14.12
CA GLY A 106 16.93 -19.26 13.05
C GLY A 106 17.36 -18.38 11.87
N LEU A 107 17.52 -17.08 12.08
CA LEU A 107 17.98 -16.15 11.04
C LEU A 107 19.48 -16.36 10.76
N PRO A 108 19.98 -16.03 9.56
CA PRO A 108 21.40 -16.16 9.25
C PRO A 108 22.29 -15.37 10.23
N GLY A 109 23.26 -16.03 10.86
CA GLY A 109 24.21 -15.44 11.83
C GLY A 109 25.31 -14.56 11.21
N LYS A 110 24.98 -13.80 10.16
CA LYS A 110 25.85 -12.86 9.44
C LYS A 110 25.18 -11.50 9.35
N ASP A 111 25.95 -10.47 9.02
CA ASP A 111 25.40 -9.15 8.72
C ASP A 111 24.35 -9.25 7.61
N LYS A 112 23.19 -8.66 7.89
CA LYS A 112 22.00 -8.68 7.04
C LYS A 112 21.13 -7.49 7.40
N THR A 113 20.35 -7.03 6.42
CA THR A 113 19.27 -6.10 6.69
C THR A 113 17.97 -6.87 6.88
N VAL A 114 17.31 -6.62 8.00
CA VAL A 114 16.02 -7.23 8.37
C VAL A 114 14.94 -6.19 8.17
N GLU A 115 13.84 -6.59 7.55
CA GLU A 115 12.59 -5.85 7.52
C GLU A 115 11.50 -6.64 8.24
N ILE A 116 10.82 -6.01 9.21
CA ILE A 116 9.61 -6.56 9.84
C ILE A 116 8.41 -5.83 9.25
N TRP A 117 7.65 -6.51 8.39
CA TRP A 117 6.47 -5.95 7.74
C TRP A 117 5.24 -6.05 8.64
N LEU A 118 4.53 -4.93 8.80
CA LEU A 118 3.44 -4.80 9.76
C LEU A 118 2.09 -5.19 9.17
N SER A 119 1.22 -5.76 10.01
CA SER A 119 -0.12 -6.21 9.61
C SER A 119 -0.94 -5.07 8.98
N PRO A 120 -1.50 -5.22 7.77
CA PRO A 120 -2.40 -4.22 7.20
C PRO A 120 -3.78 -4.21 7.87
N LEU A 121 -4.02 -5.03 8.90
CA LEU A 121 -5.36 -5.27 9.44
C LEU A 121 -5.69 -4.43 10.67
N MET A 122 -4.68 -3.93 11.38
CA MET A 122 -4.85 -3.22 12.65
C MET A 122 -3.63 -2.34 12.95
N GLY A 123 -3.85 -1.15 13.50
CA GLY A 123 -2.78 -0.30 14.03
C GLY A 123 -2.08 -0.95 15.21
N LEU A 124 -0.74 -0.93 15.23
CA LEU A 124 0.06 -1.45 16.33
C LEU A 124 0.99 -0.37 16.88
N SER A 125 0.96 -0.18 18.19
CA SER A 125 1.91 0.66 18.93
C SER A 125 3.14 -0.16 19.30
N LEU A 126 4.29 0.22 18.77
CA LEU A 126 5.54 -0.54 18.85
C LEU A 126 6.49 0.08 19.88
N LYS A 127 7.26 -0.74 20.59
CA LYS A 127 8.13 -0.31 21.69
C LYS A 127 9.61 -0.40 21.31
N SER A 128 10.15 -1.61 21.21
CA SER A 128 11.60 -1.82 21.05
C SER A 128 11.97 -3.09 20.30
N LEU A 129 13.20 -3.10 19.78
CA LEU A 129 13.86 -4.28 19.21
C LEU A 129 14.87 -4.85 20.20
N HIS A 130 14.89 -6.17 20.35
CA HIS A 130 15.86 -6.88 21.19
C HIS A 130 16.59 -7.95 20.39
N THR A 131 17.92 -7.95 20.43
CA THR A 131 18.73 -8.96 19.75
C THR A 131 19.98 -9.35 20.55
N GLY A 132 20.58 -10.48 20.20
CA GLY A 132 21.87 -10.92 20.76
C GLY A 132 23.08 -10.11 20.26
N SER A 133 22.97 -9.47 19.09
CA SER A 133 24.03 -8.69 18.43
C SER A 133 23.70 -7.20 18.39
N ARG A 134 24.57 -6.35 17.84
CA ARG A 134 24.26 -4.92 17.70
C ARG A 134 23.17 -4.69 16.64
N ILE A 135 22.37 -3.64 16.85
CA ILE A 135 21.37 -3.14 15.92
C ILE A 135 21.89 -1.84 15.34
N PHE A 136 21.83 -1.70 14.02
CA PHE A 136 22.17 -0.46 13.31
C PHE A 136 20.96 0.01 12.51
N LEU A 137 20.79 1.33 12.41
CA LEU A 137 19.88 1.91 11.42
C LEU A 137 20.32 1.47 10.01
N SER A 138 19.35 1.14 9.16
CA SER A 138 19.60 0.74 7.77
C SER A 138 18.62 1.48 6.85
N PRO A 139 18.85 2.78 6.57
CA PRO A 139 17.98 3.56 5.69
C PRO A 139 17.81 2.91 4.32
N ASP A 140 16.60 2.93 3.79
CA ASP A 140 16.32 2.31 2.49
C ASP A 140 16.62 3.26 1.32
N MET A 141 17.76 3.04 0.68
CA MET A 141 18.25 3.82 -0.46
C MET A 141 17.61 3.44 -1.80
N ARG A 142 16.66 2.49 -1.81
CA ARG A 142 15.94 2.10 -3.04
C ARG A 142 15.07 3.25 -3.54
N LYS A 143 14.78 3.21 -4.84
CA LYS A 143 13.88 4.15 -5.51
C LYS A 143 12.50 4.15 -4.86
N LYS A 144 11.96 5.33 -4.57
CA LYS A 144 10.72 5.51 -3.81
C LYS A 144 9.51 5.35 -4.70
N TRP A 145 8.64 4.43 -4.34
CA TRP A 145 7.38 4.19 -5.03
C TRP A 145 6.19 4.46 -4.11
N THR A 146 5.37 5.45 -4.49
CA THR A 146 4.08 5.71 -3.84
C THR A 146 2.95 5.12 -4.67
N THR A 147 2.15 4.22 -4.07
CA THR A 147 0.95 3.67 -4.72
C THR A 147 -0.32 4.09 -3.99
N TYR A 148 -1.32 4.59 -4.72
CA TYR A 148 -2.64 4.95 -4.17
C TYR A 148 -3.71 4.06 -4.78
N GLY A 149 -4.65 3.60 -3.95
CA GLY A 149 -5.76 2.79 -4.43
C GLY A 149 -6.75 2.37 -3.37
N SER A 150 -7.61 1.42 -3.74
CA SER A 150 -8.76 0.97 -2.95
C SER A 150 -8.40 -0.09 -1.89
N SER A 151 -9.42 -0.82 -1.41
CA SER A 151 -9.28 -2.07 -0.64
C SER A 151 -8.38 -3.10 -1.31
N ILE A 152 -8.35 -3.13 -2.66
CA ILE A 152 -7.45 -4.03 -3.40
C ILE A 152 -6.00 -3.58 -3.25
N THR A 153 -5.70 -2.30 -3.08
CA THR A 153 -4.34 -1.82 -2.76
C THR A 153 -4.01 -1.99 -1.27
N HIS A 154 -5.02 -1.89 -0.40
CA HIS A 154 -4.88 -2.16 1.03
C HIS A 154 -4.58 -3.63 1.34
N CYS A 155 -5.11 -4.56 0.54
CA CYS A 155 -4.81 -5.99 0.56
C CYS A 155 -5.19 -6.77 1.84
N ARG A 156 -6.39 -6.54 2.38
CA ARG A 156 -6.88 -7.26 3.57
C ARG A 156 -6.84 -8.80 3.45
N GLY A 157 -7.07 -9.32 2.24
CA GLY A 157 -7.08 -10.77 1.97
C GLY A 157 -5.74 -11.36 1.52
N ALA A 158 -4.61 -10.64 1.66
CA ALA A 158 -3.29 -11.19 1.37
C ALA A 158 -2.91 -12.31 2.35
N HIS A 159 -2.01 -13.21 1.93
CA HIS A 159 -1.52 -14.28 2.78
C HIS A 159 -0.81 -13.76 4.05
N SER A 160 -0.07 -12.67 3.92
CA SER A 160 0.66 -12.01 5.01
C SER A 160 1.10 -10.59 4.58
N PRO A 161 1.64 -9.76 5.48
CA PRO A 161 1.99 -8.36 5.19
C PRO A 161 2.92 -8.12 3.99
N ALA A 162 4.00 -8.89 3.88
CA ALA A 162 4.93 -8.83 2.76
C ALA A 162 4.35 -9.52 1.49
N GLN A 163 3.19 -10.15 1.59
CA GLN A 163 2.49 -10.80 0.47
C GLN A 163 1.29 -10.00 -0.04
N THR A 164 1.18 -8.72 0.32
CA THR A 164 0.30 -7.78 -0.36
C THR A 164 0.83 -7.50 -1.79
N TRP A 165 -0.05 -7.23 -2.75
CA TRP A 165 0.41 -7.01 -4.13
C TRP A 165 1.42 -5.86 -4.25
N PRO A 166 1.30 -4.72 -3.50
CA PRO A 166 2.31 -3.68 -3.54
C PRO A 166 3.65 -4.14 -2.95
N ALA A 167 3.63 -4.91 -1.86
CA ALA A 167 4.86 -5.43 -1.24
C ALA A 167 5.59 -6.42 -2.17
N ILE A 168 4.85 -7.30 -2.84
CA ILE A 168 5.40 -8.24 -3.82
C ILE A 168 6.03 -7.47 -4.99
N ALA A 169 5.30 -6.53 -5.57
CA ALA A 169 5.80 -5.73 -6.68
C ALA A 169 7.01 -4.87 -6.29
N ALA A 170 7.02 -4.30 -5.08
CA ALA A 170 8.11 -3.47 -4.59
C ALA A 170 9.39 -4.29 -4.39
N ARG A 171 9.30 -5.47 -3.79
CA ARG A 171 10.46 -6.36 -3.63
C ARG A 171 10.98 -6.84 -4.98
N ALA A 172 10.10 -7.26 -5.90
CA ALA A 172 10.48 -7.68 -7.24
C ALA A 172 11.11 -6.55 -8.08
N GLY A 173 10.64 -5.31 -7.89
CA GLY A 173 11.16 -4.12 -8.55
C GLY A 173 12.32 -3.43 -7.83
N ASN A 174 12.77 -3.95 -6.68
CA ASN A 174 13.75 -3.32 -5.80
C ASN A 174 13.40 -1.85 -5.45
N LEU A 175 12.16 -1.61 -5.01
CA LEU A 175 11.60 -0.29 -4.69
C LEU A 175 11.33 -0.13 -3.18
N ASN A 176 11.47 1.11 -2.70
CA ASN A 176 11.01 1.52 -1.37
C ASN A 176 9.53 1.92 -1.44
N LEU A 177 8.65 1.08 -0.90
CA LEU A 177 7.19 1.25 -0.98
C LEU A 177 6.64 2.22 0.09
N THR A 178 5.78 3.14 -0.37
CA THR A 178 4.74 3.80 0.44
C THR A 178 3.37 3.41 -0.12
N CYS A 179 2.59 2.64 0.66
CA CYS A 179 1.27 2.17 0.24
C CYS A 179 0.16 3.05 0.81
N LEU A 180 -0.53 3.80 -0.04
CA LEU A 180 -1.72 4.58 0.27
C LEU A 180 -3.00 3.85 -0.19
N GLY A 181 -3.06 2.53 0.02
CA GLY A 181 -4.29 1.76 -0.14
C GLY A 181 -5.26 2.04 1.01
N PHE A 182 -6.45 2.57 0.73
CA PHE A 182 -7.47 2.82 1.76
C PHE A 182 -8.76 2.08 1.42
N GLY A 183 -9.16 1.16 2.30
CA GLY A 183 -10.26 0.24 2.07
C GLY A 183 -11.59 0.95 1.87
N GLY A 184 -12.11 0.93 0.64
CA GLY A 184 -13.37 1.61 0.34
C GLY A 184 -13.26 3.13 0.23
N GLN A 185 -12.04 3.70 0.24
CA GLN A 185 -11.82 5.16 0.37
C GLN A 185 -10.96 5.74 -0.77
N CYS A 186 -10.88 5.05 -1.91
CA CYS A 186 -10.18 5.57 -3.09
C CYS A 186 -11.13 6.40 -3.95
N HIS A 187 -11.35 7.66 -3.56
CA HIS A 187 -12.29 8.59 -4.20
C HIS A 187 -11.61 9.81 -4.86
N MET A 188 -10.29 9.78 -5.05
CA MET A 188 -9.51 10.89 -5.63
C MET A 188 -9.65 12.20 -4.84
N ASP A 189 -9.70 12.08 -3.51
CA ASP A 189 -9.78 13.19 -2.58
C ASP A 189 -8.62 14.17 -2.81
N PRO A 190 -8.88 15.49 -2.97
CA PRO A 190 -7.82 16.47 -3.20
C PRO A 190 -6.75 16.48 -2.10
N MET A 191 -7.13 16.20 -0.85
CA MET A 191 -6.19 16.12 0.26
C MET A 191 -5.27 14.90 0.18
N VAL A 192 -5.74 13.78 -0.39
CA VAL A 192 -4.87 12.64 -0.69
C VAL A 192 -3.95 12.95 -1.88
N ALA A 193 -4.44 13.68 -2.89
CA ALA A 193 -3.59 14.15 -3.99
C ALA A 193 -2.46 15.08 -3.48
N ARG A 194 -2.78 16.01 -2.55
CA ARG A 194 -1.80 16.88 -1.89
C ARG A 194 -0.81 16.10 -1.03
N LEU A 195 -1.27 15.06 -0.33
CA LEU A 195 -0.37 14.16 0.38
C LEU A 195 0.64 13.51 -0.58
N ILE A 196 0.17 12.91 -1.69
CA ILE A 196 1.06 12.30 -2.69
C ILE A 196 2.03 13.34 -3.28
N ARG A 197 1.54 14.55 -3.57
CA ARG A 197 2.37 15.68 -4.03
C ARG A 197 3.50 16.00 -3.05
N ASP A 198 3.23 15.95 -1.75
CA ASP A 198 4.20 16.36 -0.72
C ASP A 198 5.13 15.23 -0.27
N LEU A 199 4.80 13.96 -0.57
CA LEU A 199 5.67 12.82 -0.34
C LEU A 199 6.78 12.70 -1.41
N PRO A 200 8.02 12.32 -1.03
CA PRO A 200 9.07 12.05 -1.99
C PRO A 200 8.77 10.78 -2.80
N ALA A 201 8.87 10.84 -4.13
CA ALA A 201 8.62 9.71 -5.01
C ALA A 201 9.51 9.76 -6.25
N ASP A 202 10.07 8.61 -6.63
CA ASP A 202 10.69 8.37 -7.94
C ASP A 202 9.69 7.72 -8.92
N PHE A 203 8.61 7.12 -8.40
CA PHE A 203 7.53 6.53 -9.17
C PHE A 203 6.20 6.65 -8.41
N ILE A 204 5.13 6.95 -9.12
CA ILE A 204 3.78 7.02 -8.56
C ILE A 204 2.84 6.12 -9.37
N SER A 205 2.03 5.30 -8.70
CA SER A 205 0.95 4.57 -9.35
C SER A 205 -0.41 4.85 -8.70
N LEU A 206 -1.42 5.16 -9.52
CA LEU A 206 -2.78 5.47 -9.08
C LEU A 206 -3.73 4.40 -9.63
N LYS A 207 -4.24 3.52 -8.75
CA LYS A 207 -5.18 2.46 -9.11
C LYS A 207 -6.62 2.86 -8.76
N LEU A 208 -7.32 3.45 -9.71
CA LEU A 208 -8.54 4.25 -9.51
C LEU A 208 -9.80 3.54 -10.00
N GLY A 209 -10.97 3.90 -9.47
CA GLY A 209 -12.28 3.59 -10.06
C GLY A 209 -13.21 2.72 -9.20
N ILE A 210 -12.76 1.55 -8.72
CA ILE A 210 -13.67 0.54 -8.11
C ILE A 210 -14.50 1.07 -6.90
N ASN A 211 -13.93 1.93 -6.04
CA ASN A 211 -14.68 2.51 -4.92
C ASN A 211 -15.67 3.57 -5.38
N ILE A 212 -15.36 4.29 -6.47
CA ILE A 212 -16.30 5.22 -7.09
C ILE A 212 -17.45 4.45 -7.73
N GLN A 213 -17.18 3.30 -8.34
CA GLN A 213 -18.22 2.42 -8.87
C GLN A 213 -19.10 1.89 -7.73
N GLY A 214 -18.51 1.42 -6.64
CA GLY A 214 -19.25 0.91 -5.47
C GLY A 214 -20.03 1.97 -4.69
N GLY A 215 -19.47 3.16 -4.51
CA GLY A 215 -20.07 4.24 -3.72
C GLY A 215 -20.91 5.24 -4.52
N ALA A 216 -20.96 5.15 -5.85
CA ALA A 216 -21.62 6.11 -6.73
C ALA A 216 -21.23 7.58 -6.46
N THR A 217 -19.96 7.81 -6.12
CA THR A 217 -19.46 9.12 -5.65
C THR A 217 -19.13 10.10 -6.77
N MET A 218 -19.11 9.64 -8.03
CA MET A 218 -18.88 10.48 -9.21
C MET A 218 -19.73 9.99 -10.37
N SER A 219 -20.10 10.94 -11.25
CA SER A 219 -20.79 10.67 -12.51
C SER A 219 -19.83 10.83 -13.69
N ALA A 220 -20.32 10.54 -14.91
CA ALA A 220 -19.56 10.75 -16.13
C ALA A 220 -19.05 12.20 -16.27
N ARG A 221 -19.78 13.18 -15.72
CA ARG A 221 -19.37 14.59 -15.74
C ARG A 221 -18.17 14.87 -14.85
N THR A 222 -18.06 14.22 -13.69
CA THR A 222 -17.06 14.58 -12.67
C THR A 222 -15.86 13.66 -12.62
N PHE A 223 -16.00 12.40 -13.06
CA PHE A 223 -14.95 11.39 -12.95
C PHE A 223 -13.64 11.80 -13.65
N LYS A 224 -13.70 12.10 -14.95
CA LYS A 224 -12.51 12.47 -15.74
C LYS A 224 -11.86 13.79 -15.28
N PRO A 225 -12.61 14.89 -15.02
CA PRO A 225 -12.03 16.09 -14.41
C PRO A 225 -11.32 15.83 -13.09
N MET A 226 -11.82 14.92 -12.25
CA MET A 226 -11.17 14.58 -10.97
C MET A 226 -9.85 13.81 -11.16
N VAL A 227 -9.77 12.91 -12.15
CA VAL A 227 -8.51 12.24 -12.53
C VAL A 227 -7.48 13.29 -12.97
N ILE A 228 -7.87 14.19 -13.86
CA ILE A 228 -7.00 15.28 -14.36
C ILE A 228 -6.56 16.18 -13.19
N GLY A 229 -7.50 16.63 -12.36
CA GLY A 229 -7.21 17.49 -11.21
C GLY A 229 -6.24 16.85 -10.22
N MET A 230 -6.44 15.58 -9.88
CA MET A 230 -5.53 14.83 -9.02
C MET A 230 -4.11 14.77 -9.60
N VAL A 231 -3.97 14.44 -10.89
CA VAL A 231 -2.65 14.43 -11.56
C VAL A 231 -2.02 15.83 -11.55
N LYS A 232 -2.80 16.88 -11.86
CA LYS A 232 -2.28 18.25 -11.86
C LYS A 232 -1.78 18.69 -10.49
N ILE A 233 -2.47 18.34 -9.40
CA ILE A 233 -2.01 18.59 -8.03
C ILE A 233 -0.68 17.87 -7.77
N ILE A 234 -0.57 16.60 -8.12
CA ILE A 234 0.67 15.81 -7.93
C ILE A 234 1.83 16.44 -8.71
N ARG A 235 1.59 16.85 -9.96
CA ARG A 235 2.58 17.47 -10.86
C ARG A 235 3.14 18.80 -10.35
N GLU A 236 2.48 19.48 -9.40
CA GLU A 236 2.99 20.72 -8.80
C GLU A 236 4.37 20.55 -8.14
N LYS A 237 4.67 19.36 -7.60
CA LYS A 237 5.99 19.04 -7.00
C LYS A 237 6.70 17.85 -7.64
N HIS A 238 6.01 17.13 -8.52
CA HIS A 238 6.54 15.98 -9.24
C HIS A 238 6.43 16.19 -10.75
N PRO A 239 7.09 17.22 -11.33
CA PRO A 239 6.89 17.59 -12.73
C PRO A 239 7.23 16.44 -13.70
N ASP A 240 8.31 15.71 -13.40
CA ASP A 240 8.86 14.69 -14.31
C ASP A 240 8.73 13.25 -13.81
N VAL A 241 8.31 13.03 -12.56
CA VAL A 241 8.18 11.69 -11.98
C VAL A 241 7.19 10.85 -12.80
N PRO A 242 7.51 9.61 -13.20
CA PRO A 242 6.55 8.78 -13.91
C PRO A 242 5.30 8.50 -13.07
N ILE A 243 4.12 8.69 -13.69
CA ILE A 243 2.82 8.36 -13.11
C ILE A 243 2.16 7.24 -13.93
N ALA A 244 1.89 6.10 -13.29
CA ALA A 244 1.08 5.03 -13.84
C ALA A 244 -0.37 5.13 -13.37
N ILE A 245 -1.29 5.49 -14.27
CA ILE A 245 -2.74 5.33 -14.05
C ILE A 245 -3.11 3.89 -14.39
N VAL A 246 -3.54 3.15 -13.38
CA VAL A 246 -3.94 1.73 -13.51
C VAL A 246 -5.45 1.64 -13.34
N SER A 247 -6.15 1.14 -14.35
CA SER A 247 -7.60 1.03 -14.32
C SER A 247 -8.08 -0.15 -13.45
N PRO A 248 -9.38 -0.27 -13.12
CA PRO A 248 -9.89 -1.37 -12.30
C PRO A 248 -9.56 -2.75 -12.87
N ILE A 249 -9.27 -3.71 -11.98
CA ILE A 249 -9.28 -5.15 -12.32
C ILE A 249 -10.73 -5.60 -12.60
N ILE A 250 -10.91 -6.84 -13.07
CA ILE A 250 -12.23 -7.44 -13.29
C ILE A 250 -13.07 -7.42 -12.00
N SER A 251 -14.35 -7.09 -12.13
CA SER A 251 -15.38 -7.42 -11.14
C SER A 251 -16.67 -7.69 -11.91
N PRO A 252 -17.01 -8.97 -12.19
CA PRO A 252 -18.11 -9.34 -13.09
C PRO A 252 -19.43 -8.60 -12.86
N PRO A 253 -19.96 -8.45 -11.61
CA PRO A 253 -21.24 -7.77 -11.40
C PRO A 253 -21.20 -6.25 -11.69
N ARG A 254 -20.02 -5.68 -11.92
CA ARG A 254 -19.77 -4.23 -12.08
C ARG A 254 -19.21 -3.87 -13.46
N GLU A 255 -18.93 -4.85 -14.32
CA GLU A 255 -18.29 -4.63 -15.62
C GLU A 255 -19.13 -3.76 -16.56
N THR A 256 -20.39 -4.14 -16.77
CA THR A 256 -21.31 -3.45 -17.69
C THR A 256 -22.49 -2.81 -16.97
N LYS A 257 -22.82 -3.27 -15.76
CA LYS A 257 -23.91 -2.73 -14.97
C LYS A 257 -23.52 -1.35 -14.39
N PRO A 258 -24.22 -0.27 -14.78
CA PRO A 258 -23.96 1.04 -14.21
C PRO A 258 -24.42 1.10 -12.74
N ASN A 259 -23.70 1.88 -11.94
CA ASN A 259 -24.16 2.29 -10.60
C ASN A 259 -25.19 3.42 -10.69
N ASN A 260 -25.63 3.95 -9.54
CA ASN A 260 -26.63 5.02 -9.47
C ASN A 260 -26.19 6.35 -10.10
N ALA A 261 -24.90 6.51 -10.39
CA ALA A 261 -24.34 7.68 -11.09
C ALA A 261 -24.07 7.41 -12.58
N GLY A 262 -24.51 6.26 -13.10
CA GLY A 262 -24.35 5.88 -14.51
C GLY A 262 -22.99 5.25 -14.84
N MET A 263 -22.19 4.86 -13.84
CA MET A 263 -20.82 4.41 -14.06
C MET A 263 -20.67 2.89 -13.96
N SER A 264 -20.10 2.25 -14.98
CA SER A 264 -19.64 0.85 -14.98
C SER A 264 -18.10 0.79 -14.96
N LEU A 265 -17.52 -0.38 -14.68
CA LEU A 265 -16.05 -0.52 -14.73
C LEU A 265 -15.50 -0.40 -16.14
N SER A 266 -16.16 -0.97 -17.15
CA SER A 266 -15.80 -0.79 -18.56
C SER A 266 -15.72 0.69 -18.94
N PHE A 267 -16.77 1.46 -18.62
CA PHE A 267 -16.80 2.90 -18.86
C PHE A 267 -15.66 3.63 -18.12
N MET A 268 -15.41 3.30 -16.84
CA MET A 268 -14.32 3.92 -16.09
C MET A 268 -12.93 3.61 -16.68
N ARG A 269 -12.72 2.41 -17.26
CA ARG A 269 -11.44 2.07 -17.93
C ARG A 269 -11.20 2.94 -19.15
N GLU A 270 -12.23 3.20 -19.95
CA GLU A 270 -12.19 4.09 -21.10
C GLU A 270 -11.92 5.54 -20.67
N GLU A 271 -12.63 6.02 -19.65
CA GLU A 271 -12.49 7.39 -19.17
C GLU A 271 -11.10 7.67 -18.57
N LEU A 272 -10.49 6.68 -17.88
CA LEU A 272 -9.11 6.78 -17.40
C LEU A 272 -8.11 6.83 -18.54
N GLN A 273 -8.32 6.04 -19.60
CA GLN A 273 -7.47 6.05 -20.79
C GLN A 273 -7.55 7.40 -21.52
N ASP A 274 -8.77 7.94 -21.69
CA ASP A 274 -8.98 9.26 -22.30
C ASP A 274 -8.39 10.39 -21.44
N ALA A 275 -8.49 10.31 -20.10
CA ALA A 275 -7.85 11.28 -19.20
C ALA A 275 -6.33 11.32 -19.41
N VAL A 276 -5.67 10.15 -19.46
CA VAL A 276 -4.23 10.05 -19.73
C VAL A 276 -3.89 10.60 -21.12
N LYS A 277 -4.69 10.27 -22.14
CA LYS A 277 -4.50 10.78 -23.51
C LYS A 277 -4.51 12.32 -23.53
N ARG A 278 -5.50 12.95 -22.88
CA ARG A 278 -5.60 14.42 -22.79
C ARG A 278 -4.44 15.06 -22.05
N LEU A 279 -3.98 14.44 -20.95
CA LEU A 279 -2.82 14.92 -20.22
C LEU A 279 -1.55 14.90 -21.09
N LYS A 280 -1.38 13.86 -21.93
CA LYS A 280 -0.31 13.78 -22.92
C LYS A 280 -0.43 14.83 -24.02
N GLU A 281 -1.63 15.05 -24.55
CA GLU A 281 -1.90 16.11 -25.54
C GLU A 281 -1.56 17.51 -24.98
N CYS A 282 -1.68 17.68 -23.67
CA CYS A 282 -1.27 18.88 -22.93
C CYS A 282 0.20 18.85 -22.44
N GLY A 283 1.03 17.94 -22.95
CA GLY A 283 2.48 17.94 -22.73
C GLY A 283 3.02 17.07 -21.58
N ASP A 284 2.18 16.31 -20.86
CA ASP A 284 2.68 15.38 -19.84
C ASP A 284 3.28 14.12 -20.49
N ALA A 285 4.59 14.09 -20.70
CA ALA A 285 5.27 12.99 -21.35
C ALA A 285 5.44 11.74 -20.44
N ASN A 286 5.33 11.91 -19.12
CA ASN A 286 5.66 10.91 -18.11
C ASN A 286 4.41 10.33 -17.41
N ILE A 287 3.24 10.44 -18.03
CA ILE A 287 2.02 9.77 -17.59
C ILE A 287 1.71 8.55 -18.48
N HIS A 288 1.32 7.44 -17.88
CA HIS A 288 1.10 6.16 -18.55
C HIS A 288 -0.22 5.55 -18.12
N TYR A 289 -0.96 4.99 -19.08
CA TYR A 289 -2.17 4.20 -18.80
C TYR A 289 -1.83 2.72 -18.86
N PHE A 290 -2.34 1.95 -17.89
CA PHE A 290 -2.30 0.50 -17.90
C PHE A 290 -3.69 -0.07 -17.65
N ASN A 291 -4.06 -1.07 -18.45
CA ASN A 291 -5.33 -1.76 -18.29
C ASN A 291 -5.27 -2.69 -17.07
N GLY A 292 -6.14 -2.49 -16.09
CA GLY A 292 -6.21 -3.33 -14.90
C GLY A 292 -6.53 -4.79 -15.21
N LEU A 293 -7.18 -5.08 -16.34
CA LEU A 293 -7.47 -6.44 -16.78
C LEU A 293 -6.20 -7.24 -17.13
N ASP A 294 -5.08 -6.56 -17.45
CA ASP A 294 -3.80 -7.23 -17.68
C ASP A 294 -3.18 -7.74 -16.36
N LEU A 295 -3.62 -7.20 -15.21
CA LEU A 295 -3.21 -7.64 -13.88
C LEU A 295 -4.12 -8.76 -13.37
N LEU A 296 -5.44 -8.60 -13.51
CA LEU A 296 -6.43 -9.62 -13.16
C LEU A 296 -7.69 -9.41 -14.01
N GLY A 297 -7.96 -10.37 -14.89
CA GLY A 297 -9.03 -10.34 -15.90
C GLY A 297 -10.01 -11.50 -15.77
N GLU A 298 -10.92 -11.65 -16.73
CA GLU A 298 -12.00 -12.65 -16.73
C GLU A 298 -11.50 -14.09 -16.45
N ALA A 299 -10.37 -14.46 -17.05
CA ALA A 299 -9.78 -15.79 -16.89
C ALA A 299 -9.31 -16.10 -15.46
N ASP A 300 -9.13 -15.08 -14.62
CA ASP A 300 -8.63 -15.22 -13.25
C ASP A 300 -9.76 -15.24 -12.21
N VAL A 301 -11.02 -14.99 -12.60
CA VAL A 301 -12.14 -14.76 -11.64
C VAL A 301 -12.29 -15.93 -10.67
N SER A 302 -12.34 -17.17 -11.17
CA SER A 302 -12.57 -18.36 -10.35
C SER A 302 -11.38 -18.73 -9.46
N SER A 303 -10.16 -18.36 -9.86
CA SER A 303 -8.91 -18.75 -9.19
C SER A 303 -8.29 -17.65 -8.34
N CYS A 304 -8.80 -16.42 -8.41
CA CYS A 304 -8.17 -15.27 -7.76
C CYS A 304 -9.13 -14.39 -6.96
N LEU A 305 -10.44 -14.40 -7.21
CA LEU A 305 -11.41 -13.57 -6.49
C LEU A 305 -12.11 -14.34 -5.36
N GLN A 306 -12.46 -13.61 -4.31
CA GLN A 306 -13.35 -14.07 -3.25
C GLN A 306 -14.79 -14.18 -3.77
N PRO A 307 -15.71 -14.86 -3.03
CA PRO A 307 -17.11 -15.00 -3.42
C PRO A 307 -17.86 -13.68 -3.65
N ASP A 308 -17.34 -12.56 -3.16
CA ASP A 308 -17.91 -11.24 -3.42
C ASP A 308 -17.65 -10.69 -4.84
N LEU A 309 -16.83 -11.38 -5.63
CA LEU A 309 -16.46 -11.04 -7.00
C LEU A 309 -15.84 -9.64 -7.15
N VAL A 310 -15.22 -9.12 -6.09
CA VAL A 310 -14.55 -7.81 -6.05
C VAL A 310 -13.15 -7.93 -5.50
N HIS A 311 -12.98 -8.62 -4.36
CA HIS A 311 -11.70 -8.66 -3.67
C HIS A 311 -10.92 -9.91 -4.06
N PRO A 312 -9.63 -9.78 -4.42
CA PRO A 312 -8.77 -10.93 -4.52
C PRO A 312 -8.62 -11.65 -3.17
N HIS A 313 -8.38 -12.97 -3.21
CA HIS A 313 -7.79 -13.70 -2.07
C HIS A 313 -6.26 -13.68 -2.17
N GLY A 314 -5.56 -14.40 -1.29
CA GLY A 314 -4.10 -14.36 -1.18
C GLY A 314 -3.36 -14.59 -2.51
N ASP A 315 -3.73 -15.63 -3.26
CA ASP A 315 -3.11 -15.92 -4.56
C ASP A 315 -3.50 -14.92 -5.66
N GLY A 316 -4.69 -14.33 -5.58
CA GLY A 316 -5.07 -13.23 -6.45
C GLY A 316 -4.22 -11.97 -6.21
N TYR A 317 -3.94 -11.63 -4.95
CA TYR A 317 -3.00 -10.54 -4.63
C TYR A 317 -1.57 -10.86 -5.08
N ARG A 318 -1.11 -12.11 -4.90
CA ARG A 318 0.18 -12.56 -5.44
C ARG A 318 0.26 -12.36 -6.95
N THR A 319 -0.77 -12.83 -7.67
CA THR A 319 -0.88 -12.71 -9.13
C THR A 319 -0.81 -11.25 -9.59
N ILE A 320 -1.55 -10.35 -8.92
CA ILE A 320 -1.48 -8.91 -9.21
C ILE A 320 -0.07 -8.38 -9.00
N GLY A 321 0.59 -8.72 -7.89
CA GLY A 321 1.94 -8.21 -7.57
C GLY A 321 2.99 -8.65 -8.59
N GLU A 322 3.00 -9.94 -8.93
CA GLU A 322 3.91 -10.52 -9.93
C GLU A 322 3.66 -9.95 -11.33
N ARG A 323 2.39 -9.81 -11.74
CA ARG A 323 2.03 -9.21 -13.03
C ARG A 323 2.34 -7.72 -13.06
N PHE A 324 2.16 -6.98 -11.97
CA PHE A 324 2.54 -5.57 -11.90
C PHE A 324 4.04 -5.41 -12.11
N ALA A 325 4.85 -6.22 -11.42
CA ALA A 325 6.31 -6.22 -11.59
C ALA A 325 6.76 -6.63 -13.00
N ARG A 326 6.06 -7.56 -13.65
CA ARG A 326 6.41 -8.06 -14.98
C ARG A 326 5.90 -7.19 -16.14
N ILE A 327 4.74 -6.56 -15.98
CA ILE A 327 4.02 -5.88 -17.07
C ILE A 327 4.19 -4.36 -16.99
N ILE A 328 4.13 -3.79 -15.79
CA ILE A 328 4.06 -2.34 -15.58
C ILE A 328 5.46 -1.77 -15.31
N LEU A 329 6.17 -2.28 -14.30
CA LEU A 329 7.47 -1.72 -13.91
C LEU A 329 8.48 -1.62 -15.07
N PRO A 330 8.64 -2.60 -15.97
CA PRO A 330 9.62 -2.50 -17.06
C PRO A 330 9.26 -1.45 -18.12
N LYS A 331 8.01 -0.98 -18.13
CA LYS A 331 7.53 0.07 -19.05
C LYS A 331 7.64 1.47 -18.46
N ILE A 332 8.09 1.59 -17.21
CA ILE A 332 8.30 2.85 -16.52
C ILE A 332 9.79 3.08 -16.31
N LYS A 333 10.27 4.29 -16.62
CA LYS A 333 11.65 4.71 -16.35
C LYS A 333 11.70 5.37 -14.97
N ILE A 334 12.08 4.60 -13.94
CA ILE A 334 12.19 5.00 -12.52
C ILE A 334 13.60 5.56 -12.21
#